data_AF-A0A453DF98-F1
#
_entry.id   AF-A0A453DF98-F1
#
_cell.length_a   1.000
_cell.length_b   1.000
_cell.length_c   1.000
_cell.angle_alpha   90.00
_cell.angle_beta   90.00
_cell.angle_gamma   90.00
#
_symmetry.space_group_name_H-M   'P 1'
#
loop_
_entity.id
_entity.type
_entity.pdbx_description
1 polymer ?
#
loop_
_entity_poly.entity_id
_entity_poly.type
_entity_poly.pdbx_seq_one_letter_code
_entity_poly.pdbx_strand_id
1 'polypeptide(L)'
;PCLTKYLRSHQGISPEERAFLTHLHNCNLTTGRMMHIMSDFYGSELIVPYGTKHITNLKTLLNKDDTKEGDMIETVAYFKDQQREDPYFFTR
;
A
#
# COMPACT_ATOMS: atom_id res chain seq x y z
N PRO A 1 -21.14 -15.77 10.04
CA PRO A 1 -20.79 -14.57 9.22
C PRO A 1 -22.02 -14.07 8.46
N CYS A 2 -22.33 -12.77 8.49
CA CYS A 2 -23.48 -12.21 7.76
C CYS A 2 -23.08 -11.73 6.36
N LEU A 3 -23.98 -11.94 5.38
CA LEU A 3 -23.78 -11.58 3.97
C LEU A 3 -23.46 -10.09 3.80
N THR A 4 -24.12 -9.21 4.54
CA THR A 4 -23.89 -7.76 4.48
C THR A 4 -22.46 -7.35 4.84
N LYS A 5 -21.87 -7.97 5.87
CA LYS A 5 -20.48 -7.70 6.27
C LYS A 5 -19.50 -8.21 5.21
N TYR A 6 -19.80 -9.34 4.58
CA TYR A 6 -19.00 -9.88 3.48
C TYR A 6 -19.04 -8.96 2.26
N LEU A 7 -20.23 -8.57 1.81
CA LEU A 7 -20.40 -7.69 0.65
C LEU A 7 -19.75 -6.33 0.85
N ARG A 8 -19.95 -5.69 2.01
CA ARG A 8 -19.29 -4.41 2.35
C ARG A 8 -17.76 -4.49 2.38
N SER A 9 -17.20 -5.66 2.73
CA SER A 9 -15.75 -5.88 2.71
C SER A 9 -15.20 -6.17 1.31
N HIS A 10 -16.08 -6.48 0.35
CA HIS A 10 -15.75 -6.74 -1.05
C HIS A 10 -16.22 -5.60 -1.97
N GLN A 11 -16.73 -4.50 -1.41
CA GLN A 11 -16.92 -3.27 -2.16
C GLN A 11 -15.53 -2.73 -2.52
N GLY A 12 -15.24 -2.67 -3.82
CA GLY A 12 -14.00 -2.10 -4.33
C GLY A 12 -14.00 -0.57 -4.20
N ILE A 13 -12.81 0.00 -4.31
CA ILE A 13 -12.61 1.45 -4.50
C ILE A 13 -12.73 1.71 -6.00
N SER A 14 -13.48 2.75 -6.39
CA SER A 14 -13.59 3.15 -7.80
C SER A 14 -12.21 3.52 -8.39
N PRO A 15 -11.99 3.39 -9.70
CA PRO A 15 -10.72 3.77 -10.33
C PRO A 15 -10.32 5.23 -10.06
N GLU A 16 -11.29 6.14 -10.08
CA GLU A 16 -11.11 7.57 -9.83
C GLU A 16 -10.64 7.82 -8.40
N GLU A 17 -11.31 7.21 -7.42
CA GLU A 17 -10.93 7.32 -6.02
C GLU A 17 -9.60 6.63 -5.73
N ARG A 18 -9.32 5.52 -6.40
CA ARG A 18 -8.01 4.86 -6.32
C ARG A 18 -6.91 5.82 -6.77
N ALA A 19 -7.09 6.53 -7.88
CA ALA A 19 -6.11 7.50 -8.35
C ALA A 19 -5.90 8.64 -7.35
N PHE A 20 -6.99 9.18 -6.78
CA PHE A 20 -6.90 10.22 -5.75
C PHE A 20 -6.19 9.72 -4.48
N LEU A 21 -6.56 8.55 -3.98
CA LEU A 21 -5.91 7.93 -2.82
C LEU A 21 -4.44 7.60 -3.08
N THR A 22 -4.06 7.18 -4.30
CA THR A 22 -2.66 7.02 -4.68
C THR A 22 -1.91 8.35 -4.59
N HIS A 23 -2.51 9.45 -5.04
CA HIS A 23 -1.90 10.78 -4.88
C HIS A 23 -1.70 11.15 -3.40
N LEU A 24 -2.68 10.86 -2.53
CA LEU A 24 -2.55 11.07 -1.09
C LEU A 24 -1.49 10.15 -0.44
N HIS A 25 -1.36 8.91 -0.91
CA HIS A 25 -0.32 7.97 -0.47
C HIS A 25 1.08 8.48 -0.84
N ASN A 26 1.26 9.01 -2.04
CA ASN A 26 2.52 9.62 -2.48
C ASN A 26 2.89 10.86 -1.66
N CYS A 27 1.91 11.56 -1.07
CA CYS A 27 2.13 12.62 -0.08
C CYS A 27 2.49 12.10 1.32
N ASN A 28 2.73 10.79 1.46
CA ASN A 28 3.07 10.08 2.69
C ASN A 28 2.03 10.22 3.82
N LEU A 29 0.74 10.37 3.46
CA LEU A 29 -0.32 10.54 4.44
C LEU A 29 -0.69 9.22 5.15
N THR A 30 -1.06 9.33 6.42
CA THR A 30 -1.57 8.19 7.19
C THR A 30 -2.96 7.80 6.70
N THR A 31 -3.35 6.52 6.87
CA THR A 31 -4.69 6.04 6.49
C THR A 31 -5.80 6.87 7.16
N GLY A 32 -5.61 7.25 8.42
CA GLY A 32 -6.58 8.09 9.13
C GLY A 32 -6.71 9.48 8.51
N ARG A 33 -5.61 10.10 8.08
CA ARG A 33 -5.66 11.41 7.40
C ARG A 33 -6.32 11.30 6.03
N MET A 34 -6.03 10.25 5.28
CA MET A 34 -6.71 9.97 4.01
C MET A 34 -8.21 9.78 4.21
N MET A 35 -8.62 9.05 5.25
CA MET A 35 -10.03 8.85 5.59
C MET A 35 -10.73 10.17 5.94
N HIS A 36 -10.09 11.04 6.72
CA HIS A 36 -10.64 12.37 7.00
C HIS A 36 -10.81 13.20 5.73
N ILE A 37 -9.81 13.22 4.83
CA ILE A 37 -9.93 13.93 3.56
C ILE A 37 -11.09 13.39 2.70
N MET A 38 -11.26 12.06 2.64
CA MET A 38 -12.40 11.47 1.95
C MET A 38 -13.73 11.82 2.62
N SER A 39 -13.77 11.83 3.96
CA SER A 39 -14.94 12.26 4.71
C SER A 39 -15.33 13.70 4.39
N ASP A 40 -14.36 14.61 4.33
CA ASP A 40 -14.56 16.01 3.96
C ASP A 40 -15.02 16.14 2.49
N PHE A 41 -14.42 15.38 1.58
CA PHE A 41 -14.77 15.37 0.16
C PHE A 41 -16.22 14.93 -0.09
N TYR A 42 -16.68 13.90 0.63
CA TYR A 42 -18.05 13.42 0.54
C TYR A 42 -19.03 14.25 1.40
N GLY A 43 -18.55 14.92 2.45
CA GLY A 43 -19.34 15.68 3.42
C GLY A 43 -19.73 14.91 4.68
N SER A 44 -19.44 13.61 4.77
CA SER A 44 -19.52 12.80 5.99
C SER A 44 -18.83 11.46 5.79
N GLU A 45 -18.29 10.87 6.87
CA GLU A 45 -17.70 9.53 6.83
C GLU A 45 -18.76 8.44 6.50
N LEU A 46 -20.03 8.65 6.89
CA LEU A 46 -21.10 7.67 6.72
C LEU A 46 -21.48 7.39 5.26
N ILE A 47 -21.14 8.30 4.36
CA ILE A 47 -21.46 8.23 2.93
C ILE A 47 -20.26 7.87 2.07
N VAL A 48 -19.07 7.73 2.66
CA VAL A 48 -17.90 7.21 1.96
C VAL A 48 -18.17 5.74 1.58
N PRO A 49 -18.02 5.34 0.31
CA PRO A 49 -18.42 4.01 -0.16
C PRO A 49 -17.49 2.88 0.34
N TYR A 50 -16.46 3.21 1.10
CA TYR A 50 -15.50 2.29 1.68
C TYR A 50 -15.00 2.76 3.06
N GLY A 51 -14.61 1.80 3.89
CA GLY A 51 -13.95 2.08 5.17
C GLY A 51 -12.42 2.11 5.09
N THR A 52 -11.81 2.49 6.21
CA THR A 52 -10.35 2.54 6.45
C THR A 52 -9.61 1.27 6.02
N LYS A 53 -10.20 0.09 6.18
CA LYS A 53 -9.60 -1.19 5.76
C LYS A 53 -9.31 -1.25 4.25
N HIS A 54 -10.17 -0.66 3.42
CA HIS A 54 -9.95 -0.63 1.98
C HIS A 54 -8.76 0.26 1.62
N ILE A 55 -8.62 1.41 2.28
CA ILE A 55 -7.47 2.30 2.12
C ILE A 55 -6.18 1.59 2.57
N THR A 56 -6.20 0.90 3.72
CA THR A 56 -5.03 0.12 4.18
C THR A 56 -4.64 -0.97 3.18
N ASN A 57 -5.62 -1.70 2.64
CA ASN A 57 -5.36 -2.72 1.61
C ASN A 57 -4.74 -2.10 0.35
N LEU A 58 -5.24 -0.93 -0.09
CA LEU A 58 -4.69 -0.20 -1.22
C LEU A 58 -3.24 0.23 -0.96
N LYS A 59 -2.93 0.79 0.22
CA LYS A 59 -1.55 1.15 0.59
C LYS A 59 -0.62 -0.05 0.56
N THR A 60 -1.05 -1.21 1.06
CA THR A 60 -0.26 -2.45 0.98
C THR A 60 -0.02 -2.87 -0.48
N LEU A 61 -0.98 -2.68 -1.38
CA LEU A 61 -0.81 -2.95 -2.80
C LEU A 61 0.20 -1.98 -3.45
N LEU A 62 0.09 -0.68 -3.14
CA LEU A 62 0.98 0.36 -3.67
C LEU A 62 2.43 0.17 -3.17
N ASN A 63 2.62 -0.02 -1.86
CA ASN A 63 3.95 -0.29 -1.30
C ASN A 63 4.59 -1.54 -1.90
N LYS A 64 3.76 -2.55 -2.20
CA LYS A 64 4.20 -3.75 -2.90
C LYS A 64 4.66 -3.38 -4.31
N ASP A 65 3.93 -2.55 -5.05
CA ASP A 65 4.36 -2.07 -6.38
C ASP A 65 5.69 -1.28 -6.29
N ASP A 66 5.88 -0.47 -5.25
CA ASP A 66 7.10 0.33 -5.05
C ASP A 66 8.34 -0.52 -4.73
N THR A 67 8.17 -1.67 -4.06
CA THR A 67 9.28 -2.52 -3.54
C THR A 67 9.59 -3.74 -4.39
N LYS A 68 8.84 -3.98 -5.48
CA LYS A 68 8.78 -5.29 -6.15
C LYS A 68 10.01 -5.71 -6.95
N GLU A 69 10.94 -4.81 -7.25
CA GLU A 69 12.06 -5.14 -8.14
C GLU A 69 13.39 -4.53 -7.71
N GLY A 70 13.41 -3.25 -7.31
CA GLY A 70 14.63 -2.55 -6.92
C GLY A 70 15.33 -3.20 -5.72
N ASP A 71 14.60 -3.37 -4.61
CA ASP A 71 15.20 -3.77 -3.33
C ASP A 71 15.85 -5.16 -3.39
N MET A 72 15.20 -6.14 -4.05
CA MET A 72 15.79 -7.48 -4.16
C MET A 72 16.98 -7.52 -5.11
N ILE A 73 16.93 -6.78 -6.22
CA ILE A 73 18.05 -6.70 -7.17
C ILE A 73 19.24 -6.01 -6.50
N GLU A 74 19.00 -4.91 -5.79
CA GLU A 74 20.03 -4.17 -5.05
C GLU A 74 20.62 -5.01 -3.92
N THR A 75 19.78 -5.76 -3.18
CA THR A 75 20.23 -6.70 -2.15
C THR A 75 21.11 -7.80 -2.73
N VAL A 76 20.72 -8.40 -3.86
CA VAL A 76 21.53 -9.43 -4.54
C VAL A 76 22.84 -8.83 -5.07
N ALA A 77 22.81 -7.62 -5.63
CA ALA A 77 24.01 -6.92 -6.10
C ALA A 77 24.99 -6.66 -4.95
N TYR A 78 24.49 -6.14 -3.83
CA TYR A 78 25.28 -5.92 -2.62
C TYR A 78 25.98 -7.20 -2.15
N PHE A 79 25.24 -8.31 -2.05
CA PHE A 79 25.83 -9.58 -1.62
C PHE A 79 26.86 -10.15 -2.63
N LYS A 80 26.67 -9.92 -3.93
CA LYS A 80 27.67 -10.30 -4.95
C LYS A 80 28.93 -9.44 -4.84
N ASP A 81 28.81 -8.15 -4.57
CA ASP A 81 29.95 -7.27 -4.35
C ASP A 81 30.73 -7.69 -3.09
N GLN A 82 30.03 -8.03 -2.00
CA GLN A 82 30.65 -8.57 -0.79
C GLN A 82 31.38 -9.90 -1.04
N GLN A 83 30.81 -10.80 -1.86
CA GLN A 83 31.47 -12.05 -2.25
C GLN A 83 32.73 -11.83 -3.10
N ARG A 84 32.78 -10.76 -3.90
CA ARG A 84 33.99 -10.41 -4.68
C ARG A 84 35.12 -9.97 -3.77
N GLU A 85 34.80 -9.23 -2.71
CA GLU A 85 35.78 -8.77 -1.72
C GLU A 85 36.21 -9.88 -0.76
N ASP A 86 35.29 -10.76 -0.36
CA ASP A 86 35.55 -11.94 0.47
C ASP A 86 34.94 -13.20 -0.18
N PRO A 87 35.74 -14.06 -0.85
CA PRO A 87 35.27 -15.31 -1.44
C PRO A 87 34.63 -16.28 -0.43
N TYR A 88 34.92 -16.14 0.86
CA TYR A 88 34.37 -16.97 1.95
C TYR A 88 33.20 -16.30 2.67
N PHE A 89 32.70 -15.16 2.19
CA PHE A 89 31.64 -14.36 2.83
C PHE A 89 30.42 -15.18 3.29
N PHE A 90 30.00 -16.19 2.51
CA PHE A 90 28.84 -17.03 2.83
C PHE A 90 29.14 -18.27 3.69
N THR A 91 30.41 -18.58 3.91
CA THR A 91 30.85 -19.86 4.50
C THR A 91 31.72 -19.68 5.74
N ARG A 92 31.88 -18.45 6.22
CA ARG A 92 32.63 -18.11 7.44
C ARG A 92 31.78 -18.27 8.70
#